data_AF-A0A4D4N8W0-F1
#
_entry.id   AF-A0A4D4N8W0-F1
#
_cell.length_a   1.000
_cell.length_b   1.000
_cell.length_c   1.000
_cell.angle_alpha   90.00
_cell.angle_beta   90.00
_cell.angle_gamma   90.00
#
_symmetry.space_group_name_H-M   'P 1'
#
loop_
_entity.id
_entity.type
_entity.pdbx_description
1 polymer ?
#
loop_
_entity_poly.entity_id
_entity_poly.type
_entity_poly.pdbx_seq_one_letter_code
_entity_poly.pdbx_strand_id
1 'polypeptide(L)'
;MVASRLAHPDGSQRKMAVIATGELVEGNGRLLAYTAPWFTGSASDPLPPRDDPRRRTFNLDMVALGWAATFVIYPSIPPTKDLNLLLEEAEAAWTQQLGAWAQFGQDLLLGYEYRACIKLGTKELTDPAAAIAQAYQRVCVDLRTLTEVGLYGYHQVPPQHRLWIWATDLEQARKDLPISS
;
A
#
# COMPACT_ATOMS: atom_id res chain seq x y z
N MET A 1 1.58 18.68 6.96
CA MET A 1 1.85 18.44 5.52
C MET A 1 0.58 18.44 4.67
N VAL A 2 -0.49 17.73 5.06
CA VAL A 2 -1.79 17.81 4.35
C VAL A 2 -2.43 19.19 4.49
N ALA A 3 -2.49 19.75 5.70
CA ALA A 3 -3.09 21.06 5.94
C ALA A 3 -2.43 22.20 5.13
N SER A 4 -1.11 22.12 4.90
CA SER A 4 -0.39 23.09 4.07
C SER A 4 -0.68 22.92 2.58
N ARG A 5 -0.94 21.71 2.10
CA ARG A 5 -1.32 21.44 0.71
C ARG A 5 -2.78 21.78 0.41
N LEU A 6 -3.62 21.78 1.43
CA LEU A 6 -5.00 22.24 1.35
C LEU A 6 -5.10 23.76 1.45
N ALA A 7 -4.06 24.49 1.86
CA ALA A 7 -4.13 25.94 1.93
C ALA A 7 -4.21 26.59 0.53
N HIS A 8 -5.14 27.52 0.36
CA HIS A 8 -5.13 28.51 -0.71
C HIS A 8 -4.18 29.67 -0.37
N PRO A 9 -3.71 30.44 -1.36
CA PRO A 9 -2.89 31.65 -1.12
C PRO A 9 -3.58 32.70 -0.23
N ASP A 10 -4.92 32.73 -0.22
CA ASP A 10 -5.73 33.63 0.61
C ASP A 10 -5.94 33.13 2.06
N GLY A 11 -5.33 32.00 2.42
CA GLY A 11 -5.44 31.38 3.75
C GLY A 11 -6.66 30.48 3.94
N SER A 12 -7.59 30.42 2.98
CA SER A 12 -8.70 29.47 3.00
C SER A 12 -8.22 28.04 2.73
N GLN A 13 -9.09 27.04 2.91
CA GLN A 13 -8.75 25.63 2.76
C GLN A 13 -9.54 24.98 1.62
N ARG A 14 -8.82 24.22 0.80
CA ARG A 14 -9.36 23.33 -0.22
C ARG A 14 -10.22 22.28 0.43
N LYS A 15 -11.24 21.85 -0.31
CA LYS A 15 -11.92 20.60 -0.01
C LYS A 15 -10.97 19.42 -0.26
N MET A 16 -11.24 18.31 0.41
CA MET A 16 -10.57 17.05 0.14
C MET A 16 -11.42 16.24 -0.84
N ALA A 17 -10.79 15.78 -1.92
CA ALA A 17 -11.37 14.78 -2.82
C ALA A 17 -11.33 13.41 -2.14
N VAL A 18 -12.40 12.64 -2.26
CA VAL A 18 -12.45 11.21 -1.91
C VAL A 18 -12.67 10.45 -3.21
N ILE A 19 -11.68 9.64 -3.59
CA ILE A 19 -11.63 8.94 -4.88
C ILE A 19 -11.80 7.46 -4.57
N ALA A 20 -13.04 6.98 -4.63
CA ALA A 20 -13.37 5.57 -4.43
C ALA A 20 -12.81 4.72 -5.57
N THR A 21 -12.34 3.51 -5.25
CA THR A 21 -11.79 2.57 -6.25
C THR A 21 -12.31 1.16 -6.03
N GLY A 22 -12.69 0.47 -7.11
CA GLY A 22 -13.21 -0.90 -7.03
C GLY A 22 -14.61 -0.97 -6.41
N GLU A 23 -14.80 -1.90 -5.48
CA GLU A 23 -16.04 -2.01 -4.70
C GLU A 23 -16.19 -0.78 -3.78
N LEU A 24 -17.31 -0.06 -3.91
CA LEU A 24 -17.53 1.19 -3.19
C LEU A 24 -17.55 1.01 -1.67
N VAL A 25 -18.12 -0.10 -1.18
CA VAL A 25 -18.11 -0.45 0.24
C VAL A 25 -17.78 -1.92 0.33
N GLU A 26 -16.62 -2.27 0.88
CA GLU A 26 -16.21 -3.68 1.00
C GLU A 26 -16.98 -4.39 2.12
N GLY A 27 -16.89 -5.72 2.16
CA GLY A 27 -17.70 -6.58 3.04
C GLY A 27 -17.66 -6.29 4.55
N ASN A 28 -16.69 -5.51 5.06
CA ASN A 28 -16.68 -5.03 6.45
C ASN A 28 -17.22 -3.59 6.62
N GLY A 29 -17.91 -3.05 5.60
CA GLY A 29 -18.55 -1.74 5.64
C GLY A 29 -17.61 -0.55 5.42
N ARG A 30 -16.37 -0.77 4.95
CA ARG A 30 -15.40 0.32 4.71
C ARG A 30 -15.43 0.80 3.27
N LEU A 31 -15.33 2.11 3.08
CA LEU A 31 -15.05 2.71 1.78
C LEU A 31 -13.54 2.67 1.52
N LEU A 32 -13.12 2.00 0.45
CA LEU A 32 -11.74 2.02 -0.01
C LEU A 32 -11.55 3.18 -0.99
N ALA A 33 -10.79 4.18 -0.56
CA ALA A 33 -10.59 5.40 -1.34
C ALA A 33 -9.19 5.99 -1.15
N TYR A 34 -8.76 6.72 -2.17
CA TYR A 34 -7.66 7.67 -2.08
C TYR A 34 -8.21 9.04 -1.71
N THR A 35 -7.42 9.82 -0.98
CA THR A 35 -7.74 11.22 -0.71
C THR A 35 -6.68 12.15 -1.29
N ALA A 36 -7.10 13.31 -1.78
CA ALA A 36 -6.21 14.31 -2.37
C ALA A 36 -6.81 15.72 -2.24
N PRO A 37 -6.03 16.80 -2.38
CA PRO A 37 -6.59 18.14 -2.51
C PRO A 37 -7.54 18.23 -3.71
N TRP A 38 -8.71 18.82 -3.49
CA TRP A 38 -9.65 19.14 -4.57
C TRP A 38 -9.26 20.47 -5.22
N PHE A 39 -8.97 20.42 -6.52
CA PHE A 39 -8.76 21.60 -7.36
C PHE A 39 -10.03 21.83 -8.18
N THR A 40 -10.59 23.03 -8.12
CA THR A 40 -11.82 23.36 -8.85
C THR A 40 -11.59 23.46 -10.37
N GLY A 41 -10.35 23.66 -10.81
CA GLY A 41 -10.01 23.83 -12.23
C GLY A 41 -10.34 25.23 -12.76
N SER A 42 -10.66 26.19 -11.88
CA SER A 42 -10.94 27.57 -12.24
C SER A 42 -9.65 28.37 -12.48
N ALA A 43 -9.77 29.60 -12.98
CA ALA A 43 -8.62 30.50 -13.15
C ALA A 43 -7.97 30.87 -11.80
N SER A 44 -8.76 31.01 -10.73
CA SER A 44 -8.25 31.27 -9.38
C SER A 44 -7.73 30.02 -8.67
N ASP A 45 -8.01 28.84 -9.23
CA ASP A 45 -7.63 27.56 -8.67
C ASP A 45 -7.42 26.47 -9.76
N PRO A 46 -6.33 26.60 -10.54
CA PRO A 46 -6.07 25.71 -11.65
C PRO A 46 -5.67 24.32 -11.15
N LEU A 47 -6.12 23.28 -11.86
CA LEU A 47 -5.64 21.92 -11.65
C LEU A 47 -4.17 21.83 -12.10
N PRO A 48 -3.23 21.44 -11.22
CA PRO A 48 -1.83 21.31 -11.61
C PRO A 48 -1.62 20.19 -12.67
N PRO A 49 -0.47 20.18 -13.37
CA PRO A 49 -0.07 19.06 -14.22
C PRO A 49 -0.11 17.73 -13.46
N ARG A 50 -0.34 16.60 -14.15
CA ARG A 50 -0.53 15.27 -13.54
C ARG A 50 0.53 14.93 -12.49
N ASP A 51 1.79 15.18 -12.81
CA ASP A 51 2.93 14.74 -12.01
C ASP A 51 3.35 15.79 -10.95
N ASP A 52 2.58 16.86 -10.80
CA ASP A 52 2.84 17.90 -9.80
C ASP A 52 2.64 17.34 -8.38
N PRO A 53 3.60 17.50 -7.45
CA PRO A 53 3.48 17.03 -6.07
C PRO A 53 2.22 17.50 -5.34
N ARG A 54 1.67 18.66 -5.72
CA ARG A 54 0.42 19.19 -5.15
C ARG A 54 -0.79 18.32 -5.46
N ARG A 55 -0.71 17.40 -6.42
CA ARG A 55 -1.77 16.41 -6.75
C ARG A 55 -1.60 15.06 -6.08
N ARG A 56 -0.48 14.79 -5.40
CA ARG A 56 -0.25 13.48 -4.75
C ARG A 56 -1.40 13.11 -3.82
N THR A 57 -1.76 11.84 -3.79
CA THR A 57 -2.72 11.37 -2.80
C THR A 57 -2.08 11.41 -1.41
N PHE A 58 -2.90 11.51 -0.37
CA PHE A 58 -2.43 11.39 1.00
C PHE A 58 -1.76 10.02 1.24
N ASN A 59 -2.29 8.96 0.60
CA ASN A 59 -1.72 7.61 0.68
C ASN A 59 -0.27 7.59 0.15
N LEU A 60 -0.01 8.24 -0.99
CA LEU A 60 1.34 8.32 -1.55
C LEU A 60 2.27 9.14 -0.65
N ASP A 61 1.79 10.27 -0.11
CA ASP A 61 2.58 11.07 0.85
C ASP A 61 2.93 10.26 2.11
N MET A 62 2.01 9.47 2.65
CA MET A 62 2.28 8.62 3.81
C MET A 62 3.38 7.60 3.53
N VAL A 63 3.44 7.04 2.32
CA VAL A 63 4.51 6.13 1.90
C VAL A 63 5.82 6.90 1.69
N ALA A 64 5.80 8.00 0.95
CA ALA A 64 6.97 8.83 0.66
C ALA A 64 7.67 9.35 1.93
N LEU A 65 6.90 9.60 2.99
CA LEU A 65 7.43 10.06 4.28
C LEU A 65 7.78 8.92 5.24
N GLY A 66 7.60 7.67 4.83
CA GLY A 66 7.90 6.49 5.63
C GLY A 66 6.92 6.22 6.78
N TRP A 67 5.74 6.82 6.77
CA TRP A 67 4.69 6.55 7.78
C TRP A 67 3.71 5.45 7.36
N ALA A 68 3.80 4.97 6.13
CA ALA A 68 3.08 3.80 5.64
C ALA A 68 4.01 2.93 4.78
N ALA A 69 3.79 1.61 4.83
CA ALA A 69 4.44 0.67 3.93
C ALA A 69 3.54 0.35 2.73
N THR A 70 4.16 -0.05 1.62
CA THR A 70 3.42 -0.55 0.44
C THR A 70 2.68 -1.84 0.76
N PHE A 71 1.48 -1.97 0.23
CA PHE A 71 0.69 -3.20 0.31
C PHE A 71 -0.08 -3.40 -0.99
N VAL A 72 0.65 -3.75 -2.05
CA VAL A 72 0.10 -4.00 -3.39
C VAL A 72 -0.49 -5.42 -3.41
N ILE A 73 -1.75 -5.56 -3.84
CA ILE A 73 -2.46 -6.84 -3.82
C ILE A 73 -3.07 -7.11 -5.20
N TYR A 74 -2.76 -8.27 -5.79
CA TYR A 74 -3.43 -8.74 -7.00
C TYR A 74 -4.91 -9.10 -6.72
N PRO A 75 -5.87 -8.79 -7.62
CA PRO A 75 -5.69 -8.18 -8.96
C PRO A 75 -5.66 -6.64 -8.96
N SER A 76 -5.77 -5.99 -7.81
CA SER A 76 -5.79 -4.53 -7.67
C SER A 76 -4.39 -3.91 -7.74
N ILE A 77 -3.74 -4.03 -8.90
CA ILE A 77 -2.42 -3.47 -9.17
C ILE A 77 -2.60 -2.11 -9.88
N PRO A 78 -1.98 -1.02 -9.38
CA PRO A 78 -2.04 0.27 -10.05
C PRO A 78 -1.48 0.21 -11.49
N PRO A 79 -1.94 1.08 -12.40
CA PRO A 79 -1.33 1.22 -13.72
C PRO A 79 0.18 1.50 -13.61
N THR A 80 0.96 1.03 -14.59
CA THR A 80 2.44 1.04 -14.54
C THR A 80 3.04 2.37 -14.09
N LYS A 81 2.53 3.51 -14.58
CA LYS A 81 3.06 4.83 -14.20
C LYS A 81 2.88 5.13 -12.71
N ASP A 82 1.71 4.80 -12.16
CA ASP A 82 1.39 5.08 -10.76
C ASP A 82 2.06 4.04 -9.84
N LEU A 83 2.22 2.79 -10.30
CA LEU A 83 2.99 1.76 -9.59
C LEU A 83 4.47 2.15 -9.50
N ASN A 84 5.09 2.59 -10.59
CA ASN A 84 6.49 3.02 -10.58
C ASN A 84 6.72 4.19 -9.63
N LEU A 85 5.85 5.20 -9.65
CA LEU A 85 5.90 6.31 -8.70
C LEU A 85 5.80 5.83 -7.25
N LEU A 86 4.88 4.92 -6.95
CA LEU A 86 4.74 4.35 -5.61
C LEU A 86 6.02 3.62 -5.17
N LEU A 87 6.61 2.81 -6.04
CA LEU A 87 7.82 2.04 -5.75
C LEU A 87 9.04 2.94 -5.56
N GLU A 88 9.19 3.99 -6.38
CA GLU A 88 10.27 4.98 -6.25
C GLU A 88 10.22 5.70 -4.89
N GLU A 89 9.03 6.17 -4.50
CA GLU A 89 8.85 6.85 -3.21
C GLU A 89 9.02 5.90 -2.02
N ALA A 90 8.55 4.65 -2.14
CA ALA A 90 8.73 3.63 -1.12
C ALA A 90 10.20 3.22 -0.94
N GLU A 91 10.93 3.05 -2.05
CA GLU A 91 12.37 2.77 -2.06
C GLU A 91 13.16 3.91 -1.41
N ALA A 92 12.83 5.15 -1.76
CA ALA A 92 13.45 6.32 -1.15
C ALA A 92 13.19 6.38 0.37
N ALA A 93 11.94 6.19 0.80
CA ALA A 93 11.59 6.20 2.22
C ALA A 93 12.26 5.07 3.01
N TRP A 94 12.35 3.88 2.43
CA TRP A 94 13.05 2.74 3.03
C TRP A 94 14.55 2.99 3.13
N THR A 95 15.21 3.33 2.03
CA THR A 95 16.68 3.50 1.98
C THR A 95 17.15 4.68 2.82
N GLN A 96 16.41 5.79 2.83
CA GLN A 96 16.73 6.96 3.65
C GLN A 96 16.25 6.84 5.10
N GLN A 97 15.59 5.73 5.46
CA GLN A 97 15.02 5.49 6.78
C GLN A 97 14.13 6.65 7.23
N LEU A 98 13.06 6.93 6.49
CA LEU A 98 12.12 8.00 6.84
C LEU A 98 11.00 7.50 7.77
N GLY A 99 10.42 8.41 8.56
CA GLY A 99 9.22 8.15 9.36
C GLY A 99 9.36 6.95 10.31
N ALA A 100 8.42 6.01 10.20
CA ALA A 100 8.39 4.80 11.01
C ALA A 100 9.62 3.91 10.82
N TRP A 101 10.24 3.93 9.63
CA TRP A 101 11.45 3.18 9.35
C TRP A 101 12.62 3.64 10.23
N ALA A 102 12.86 4.94 10.34
CA ALA A 102 13.86 5.47 11.28
C ALA A 102 13.45 5.29 12.74
N GLN A 103 12.17 5.54 13.05
CA GLN A 103 11.74 5.60 14.44
C GLN A 103 11.76 4.23 15.12
N PHE A 104 11.37 3.18 14.40
CA PHE A 104 11.18 1.83 14.96
C PHE A 104 12.14 0.80 14.37
N GLY A 105 12.71 1.05 13.18
CA GLY A 105 13.73 0.20 12.57
C GLY A 105 13.34 -1.28 12.55
N GLN A 106 14.17 -2.10 13.19
CA GLN A 106 14.00 -3.55 13.25
C GLN A 106 12.83 -4.01 14.14
N ASP A 107 12.33 -3.15 15.03
CA ASP A 107 11.20 -3.46 15.91
C ASP A 107 9.84 -3.24 15.22
N LEU A 108 9.84 -2.73 13.99
CA LEU A 108 8.62 -2.44 13.24
C LEU A 108 8.02 -3.71 12.61
N LEU A 109 6.81 -4.07 13.05
CA LEU A 109 5.97 -5.05 12.35
C LEU A 109 5.04 -4.35 11.36
N LEU A 110 5.04 -4.81 10.12
CA LEU A 110 4.11 -4.33 9.09
C LEU A 110 2.73 -4.95 9.25
N GLY A 111 1.72 -4.34 8.61
CA GLY A 111 0.32 -4.73 8.82
C GLY A 111 0.02 -6.22 8.58
N TYR A 112 0.71 -6.86 7.63
CA TYR A 112 0.56 -8.31 7.38
C TYR A 112 1.18 -9.15 8.49
N GLU A 113 2.39 -8.81 8.92
CA GLU A 113 3.15 -9.49 9.99
C GLU A 113 2.43 -9.35 11.33
N TYR A 114 2.03 -8.11 11.69
CA TYR A 114 1.28 -7.84 12.91
C TYR A 114 -0.06 -8.59 12.94
N ARG A 115 -0.78 -8.66 11.81
CA ARG A 115 -2.03 -9.42 11.72
C ARG A 115 -1.81 -10.93 11.85
N ALA A 116 -0.69 -11.45 11.35
CA ALA A 116 -0.31 -12.85 11.57
C ALA A 116 -0.06 -13.12 13.07
N CYS A 117 0.66 -12.23 13.76
CA CYS A 117 0.87 -12.32 15.21
C CYS A 117 -0.45 -12.33 15.99
N ILE A 118 -1.42 -11.48 15.63
CA ILE A 118 -2.76 -11.48 16.27
C ILE A 118 -3.46 -12.82 16.08
N LYS A 119 -3.43 -13.37 14.86
CA LYS A 119 -4.11 -14.63 14.53
C LYS A 119 -3.47 -15.85 15.19
N LEU A 120 -2.15 -15.82 15.37
CA LEU A 120 -1.39 -16.93 15.96
C LEU A 120 -1.24 -16.81 17.48
N GLY A 121 -1.32 -15.60 18.04
CA GLY A 121 -1.10 -15.31 19.45
C GLY A 121 -2.29 -15.61 20.36
N THR A 122 -3.21 -16.48 19.96
CA THR A 122 -4.35 -16.87 20.81
C THR A 122 -3.89 -17.81 21.93
N LYS A 123 -4.46 -17.66 23.13
CA LYS A 123 -4.07 -18.45 24.32
C LYS A 123 -4.21 -19.96 24.11
N GLU A 124 -5.20 -20.37 23.33
CA GLU A 124 -5.46 -21.75 22.96
C GLU A 124 -5.55 -21.83 21.43
N LEU A 125 -4.82 -22.77 20.84
CA LEU A 125 -4.82 -23.09 19.41
C LEU A 125 -5.32 -24.53 19.27
N THR A 126 -6.64 -24.71 19.23
CA THR A 126 -7.27 -26.03 19.15
C THR A 126 -6.98 -26.74 17.82
N ASP A 127 -6.78 -25.97 16.75
CA ASP A 127 -6.31 -26.45 15.45
C ASP A 127 -5.18 -25.52 14.93
N PRO A 128 -3.91 -25.85 15.21
CA PRO A 128 -2.77 -25.06 14.75
C PRO A 128 -2.67 -24.94 13.23
N ALA A 129 -3.07 -25.97 12.48
CA ALA A 129 -2.97 -25.96 11.03
C ALA A 129 -3.97 -24.97 10.42
N ALA A 130 -5.21 -24.96 10.92
CA ALA A 130 -6.21 -23.98 10.53
C ALA A 130 -5.78 -22.55 10.91
N ALA A 131 -5.20 -22.35 12.09
CA ALA A 131 -4.72 -21.04 12.52
C ALA A 131 -3.60 -20.51 11.62
N ILE A 132 -2.64 -21.36 11.22
CA ILE A 132 -1.58 -21.02 10.26
C ILE A 132 -2.17 -20.66 8.90
N ALA A 133 -3.10 -21.47 8.38
CA ALA A 133 -3.76 -21.20 7.10
C ALA A 133 -4.55 -19.88 7.12
N GLN A 134 -5.15 -19.54 8.26
CA GLN A 134 -5.82 -18.24 8.44
C GLN A 134 -4.81 -17.10 8.58
N ALA A 135 -3.67 -17.30 9.23
CA ALA A 135 -2.64 -16.27 9.40
C ALA A 135 -1.99 -15.91 8.05
N TYR A 136 -1.66 -16.92 7.26
CA TYR A 136 -0.91 -16.78 6.02
C TYR A 136 -1.77 -17.10 4.79
N GLN A 137 -2.52 -16.09 4.34
CA GLN A 137 -3.49 -16.24 3.24
C GLN A 137 -2.96 -15.73 1.89
N ARG A 138 -1.73 -15.20 1.86
CA ARG A 138 -1.20 -14.51 0.68
C ARG A 138 0.21 -14.97 0.37
N VAL A 139 0.41 -15.32 -0.89
CA VAL A 139 1.71 -15.61 -1.48
C VAL A 139 2.39 -14.30 -1.79
N CYS A 140 3.69 -14.21 -1.49
CA CYS A 140 4.50 -13.06 -1.84
C CYS A 140 5.26 -13.33 -3.13
N VAL A 141 5.31 -12.33 -3.99
CA VAL A 141 6.15 -12.28 -5.20
C VAL A 141 7.08 -11.08 -5.07
N ASP A 142 8.36 -11.27 -5.40
CA ASP A 142 9.33 -10.19 -5.48
C ASP A 142 9.13 -9.40 -6.77
N LEU A 143 8.71 -8.13 -6.66
CA LEU A 143 8.47 -7.27 -7.83
C LEU A 143 9.71 -6.99 -8.67
N ARG A 144 10.93 -7.18 -8.13
CA ARG A 144 12.18 -6.93 -8.87
C ARG A 144 12.46 -8.00 -9.91
N THR A 145 12.08 -9.25 -9.61
CA THR A 145 12.38 -10.43 -10.44
C THR A 145 11.13 -11.16 -10.89
N LEU A 146 9.96 -10.77 -10.37
CA LEU A 146 8.68 -11.46 -10.49
C LEU A 146 8.76 -12.93 -10.05
N THR A 147 9.59 -13.21 -9.05
CA THR A 147 9.75 -14.57 -8.50
C THR A 147 8.85 -14.77 -7.29
N GLU A 148 8.12 -15.88 -7.28
CA GLU A 148 7.33 -16.32 -6.14
C GLU A 148 8.22 -16.80 -5.00
N VAL A 149 7.98 -16.31 -3.78
CA VAL A 149 8.65 -16.79 -2.56
C VAL A 149 7.71 -17.54 -1.61
N GLY A 150 6.49 -17.83 -2.07
CA GLY A 150 5.49 -18.60 -1.34
C GLY A 150 4.79 -17.83 -0.21
N LEU A 151 4.10 -18.57 0.67
CA LEU A 151 3.32 -18.03 1.79
C LEU A 151 4.18 -17.49 2.94
N TYR A 152 5.37 -18.08 3.12
CA TYR A 152 6.21 -17.84 4.30
C TYR A 152 7.53 -17.13 3.97
N GLY A 153 7.93 -17.09 2.69
CA GLY A 153 9.20 -16.50 2.26
C GLY A 153 9.19 -14.98 2.10
N TYR A 154 8.07 -14.30 2.39
CA TYR A 154 7.93 -12.84 2.18
C TYR A 154 8.99 -12.00 2.92
N HIS A 155 9.56 -12.50 4.01
CA HIS A 155 10.61 -11.84 4.78
C HIS A 155 11.94 -11.70 4.00
N GLN A 156 12.13 -12.49 2.94
CA GLN A 156 13.30 -12.43 2.06
C GLN A 156 13.20 -11.27 1.06
N VAL A 157 12.01 -10.70 0.88
CA VAL A 157 11.74 -9.59 -0.03
C VAL A 157 11.65 -8.29 0.79
N PRO A 158 12.37 -7.22 0.41
CA PRO A 158 12.21 -5.92 1.04
C PRO A 158 10.75 -5.43 0.96
N PRO A 159 10.18 -4.82 2.02
CA PRO A 159 8.77 -4.45 2.08
C PRO A 159 8.22 -3.73 0.84
N GLN A 160 9.01 -2.79 0.29
CA GLN A 160 8.67 -1.99 -0.88
C GLN A 160 8.54 -2.79 -2.18
N HIS A 161 9.09 -4.00 -2.24
CA HIS A 161 9.06 -4.87 -3.42
C HIS A 161 8.11 -6.06 -3.29
N ARG A 162 7.29 -6.12 -2.22
CA ARG A 162 6.35 -7.22 -2.01
C ARG A 162 5.08 -7.00 -2.82
N LEU A 163 4.80 -7.88 -3.77
CA LEU A 163 3.46 -8.07 -4.33
C LEU A 163 2.78 -9.20 -3.57
N TRP A 164 1.57 -8.93 -3.09
CA TRP A 164 0.75 -9.94 -2.41
C TRP A 164 -0.30 -10.50 -3.35
N ILE A 165 -0.42 -11.81 -3.37
CA ILE A 165 -1.43 -12.54 -4.15
C ILE A 165 -2.19 -13.42 -3.18
N TRP A 166 -3.52 -13.37 -3.19
CA TRP A 166 -4.29 -14.33 -2.40
C TRP A 166 -3.97 -15.76 -2.84
N ALA A 167 -3.80 -16.67 -1.89
CA ALA A 167 -3.46 -18.06 -2.21
C ALA A 167 -4.48 -18.70 -3.19
N THR A 168 -5.75 -18.31 -3.08
CA THR A 168 -6.83 -18.76 -3.98
C THR A 168 -6.72 -18.22 -5.40
N ASP A 169 -6.00 -17.11 -5.59
CA ASP A 169 -5.93 -16.38 -6.85
C ASP A 169 -4.59 -16.62 -7.57
N LEU A 170 -3.67 -17.38 -6.96
CA LEU A 170 -2.30 -17.59 -7.46
C LEU A 170 -2.27 -18.15 -8.88
N GLU A 171 -3.11 -19.16 -9.16
CA GLU A 171 -3.17 -19.78 -10.48
C GLU A 171 -3.67 -18.81 -11.57
N GLN A 172 -4.53 -17.86 -11.21
CA GLN A 172 -4.96 -16.83 -12.15
C GLN A 172 -3.87 -15.76 -12.30
N ALA A 173 -3.23 -15.36 -11.20
CA ALA A 173 -2.13 -14.41 -11.24
C ALA A 173 -0.95 -14.90 -12.10
N ARG A 174 -0.63 -16.20 -12.08
CA ARG A 174 0.40 -16.82 -12.95
C ARG A 174 0.07 -16.74 -14.45
N LYS A 175 -1.20 -16.57 -14.81
CA LYS A 175 -1.63 -16.37 -16.21
C LYS A 175 -1.58 -14.90 -16.61
N ASP A 176 -1.93 -14.02 -15.68
CA ASP A 176 -2.05 -12.58 -15.95
C ASP A 176 -0.71 -11.84 -15.83
N LEU A 177 0.20 -12.37 -15.01
CA LEU A 177 1.50 -11.79 -14.71
C LEU A 177 2.61 -12.78 -15.06
N PRO A 178 3.78 -12.31 -15.54
CA PRO A 178 4.90 -13.18 -15.88
C PRO A 178 5.67 -13.62 -14.62
N ILE A 179 4.98 -14.33 -13.71
CA ILE A 179 5.54 -14.83 -12.44
C ILE A 179 6.37 -16.09 -12.71
N SER A 180 7.58 -16.13 -12.18
CA SER A 180 8.44 -17.32 -12.16
C SER A 180 8.40 -18.01 -10.79
N SER A 181 8.52 -19.34 -10.78
CA SER A 181 8.66 -20.16 -9.57
C SER A 181 10.12 -20.49 -9.27
#